data_AF-A0A950AUI7-F1
#
_entry.id   AF-A0A950AUI7-F1
#
_cell.length_a   1.000
_cell.length_b   1.000
_cell.length_c   1.000
_cell.angle_alpha   90.00
_cell.angle_beta   90.00
_cell.angle_gamma   90.00
#
_symmetry.space_group_name_H-M   'P 1'
#
loop_
_entity.id
_entity.type
_entity.pdbx_description
1 polymer ?
#
loop_
_entity_poly.entity_id
_entity_poly.type
_entity_poly.pdbx_seq_one_letter_code
_entity_poly.pdbx_strand_id
1 'polypeptide(L)' 'MSRRACENCARDDEDDDLVAVHRVYVVPESWDTPGSSQTLEEIELWCFSCRSQYPHEEA' A
#
# COMPACT_ATOMS: atom_id res chain seq x y z
N MET A 1 -16.79 7.56 -17.62
CA MET A 1 -16.55 7.33 -16.19
C MET A 1 -15.07 7.02 -16.06
N SER A 2 -14.32 7.79 -15.27
CA SER A 2 -12.88 7.54 -15.11
C SER A 2 -12.71 6.22 -14.34
N ARG A 3 -12.10 5.23 -14.99
CA ARG A 3 -11.74 3.95 -14.38
C ARG A 3 -10.74 4.23 -13.27
N ARG A 4 -11.03 3.75 -12.05
CA ARG A 4 -10.06 3.83 -10.95
C ARG A 4 -9.13 2.62 -11.08
N ALA A 5 -7.85 2.84 -10.85
CA ALA A 5 -6.84 1.80 -10.91
C ALA A 5 -6.10 1.75 -9.58
N CYS A 6 -5.60 0.57 -9.22
CA CYS A 6 -4.73 0.40 -8.08
C CYS A 6 -3.44 1.20 -8.31
N GLU A 7 -3.11 2.11 -7.38
CA GLU A 7 -1.97 3.01 -7.53
C GLU A 7 -0.62 2.30 -7.30
N ASN A 8 -0.63 1.08 -6.74
CA ASN A 8 0.59 0.29 -6.55
C ASN A 8 0.94 -0.65 -7.72
N CYS A 9 -0.06 -1.29 -8.35
CA CYS A 9 0.18 -2.28 -9.42
C CYS A 9 -0.40 -1.88 -10.78
N ALA A 10 -1.06 -0.72 -10.87
CA ALA A 10 -1.74 -0.22 -12.05
C ALA A 10 -2.81 -1.16 -12.63
N ARG A 11 -3.26 -2.16 -11.85
CA ARG A 11 -4.40 -2.98 -12.24
C ARG A 11 -5.64 -2.11 -12.18
N ASP A 12 -6.32 -2.01 -13.30
CA ASP A 12 -7.64 -1.42 -13.35
C ASP A 12 -8.60 -2.19 -12.45
N ASP A 13 -9.35 -1.47 -11.62
CA ASP A 13 -10.32 -2.10 -10.74
C ASP A 13 -11.66 -2.20 -11.48
N GLU A 14 -12.12 -3.44 -11.71
CA GLU A 14 -13.43 -3.71 -12.29
C GLU A 14 -14.50 -3.95 -11.21
N ASP A 15 -14.08 -4.10 -9.94
CA ASP A 15 -14.91 -4.60 -8.82
C ASP A 15 -15.02 -3.63 -7.64
N ASP A 16 -14.70 -2.33 -7.82
CA ASP A 16 -14.79 -1.26 -6.81
C ASP A 16 -14.06 -1.55 -5.47
N ASP A 17 -13.15 -2.52 -5.42
CA ASP A 17 -12.49 -3.03 -4.21
C ASP A 17 -11.19 -2.28 -3.85
N LEU A 18 -11.06 -1.05 -4.37
CA LEU A 18 -9.97 -0.15 -4.03
C LEU A 18 -10.23 0.49 -2.66
N VAL A 19 -9.30 0.25 -1.73
CA VAL A 19 -9.33 0.81 -0.39
C VAL A 19 -8.25 1.89 -0.26
N ALA A 20 -8.59 2.98 0.41
CA ALA A 20 -7.65 4.05 0.73
C ALA A 20 -6.66 3.58 1.81
N VAL A 21 -5.37 3.74 1.54
CA VAL A 21 -4.31 3.28 2.43
C VAL A 21 -3.17 4.30 2.51
N HIS A 22 -2.44 4.23 3.62
CA HIS A 22 -1.12 4.82 3.79
C HIS A 22 -0.05 3.75 3.58
N ARG A 23 0.87 3.96 2.63
CA ARG A 23 1.97 3.02 2.36
C ARG A 23 2.97 3.01 3.52
N VAL A 24 3.39 1.82 3.94
CA VAL A 24 4.43 1.65 4.96
C VAL A 24 5.69 1.04 4.35
N TYR A 25 6.82 1.72 4.51
CA TYR A 25 8.13 1.13 4.24
C TYR A 25 8.70 0.51 5.51
N VAL A 26 9.12 -0.75 5.42
CA VAL A 26 9.70 -1.48 6.55
C VAL A 26 11.14 -1.83 6.22
N VAL A 27 12.06 -1.45 7.10
CA VAL A 27 13.44 -1.93 7.11
C VAL A 27 13.54 -2.95 8.24
N PRO A 28 13.73 -4.25 7.93
CA PRO A 28 13.89 -5.25 8.96
C PRO A 28 15.12 -4.99 9.82
N GLU A 29 15.06 -5.40 11.08
CA GLU A 29 16.24 -5.41 11.93
C GLU A 29 17.29 -6.37 11.37
N SER A 30 18.55 -5.96 11.47
CA SER A 30 19.72 -6.79 11.23
C SER A 30 20.69 -6.65 12.40
N TRP A 31 21.75 -7.47 12.43
CA TRP A 31 22.69 -7.52 13.55
C TRP A 31 23.30 -6.15 13.90
N ASP A 32 23.57 -5.32 12.89
CA ASP A 32 24.22 -4.02 13.04
C ASP A 32 23.27 -2.84 12.82
N THR A 33 21.99 -3.08 12.51
CA THR A 33 21.04 -2.02 12.16
C THR A 33 19.67 -2.27 12.81
N PRO A 34 19.22 -1.37 13.70
CA PRO A 34 17.87 -1.43 14.25
C PRO A 34 16.83 -1.41 13.14
N GLY A 35 15.77 -2.21 13.31
CA GLY A 35 14.63 -2.17 12.41
C GLY A 35 13.93 -0.81 12.44
N SER A 36 13.29 -0.42 11.34
CA SER A 36 12.51 0.80 11.27
C SER A 36 11.28 0.62 10.38
N SER A 37 10.29 1.49 10.58
CA SER A 37 9.16 1.61 9.67
C SER A 37 8.84 3.08 9.45
N GLN A 38 8.36 3.39 8.26
CA GLN A 38 7.96 4.74 7.86
C GLN A 38 6.62 4.66 7.11
N THR A 39 5.58 5.21 7.71
CA THR A 39 4.27 5.41 7.07
C THR A 39 4.29 6.72 6.29
N LEU A 40 3.83 6.70 5.03
CA LEU A 40 3.65 7.90 4.22
C LEU A 40 2.29 8.55 4.48
N GLU A 41 2.24 9.88 4.53
CA GLU A 41 1.00 10.64 4.71
C GLU A 41 0.10 10.65 3.48
N GLU A 42 0.66 10.35 2.30
CA GLU A 42 -0.09 10.24 1.05
C GLU A 42 -1.12 9.10 1.14
N ILE A 43 -2.31 9.35 0.60
CA ILE A 43 -3.36 8.35 0.47
C ILE A 43 -3.30 7.76 -0.93
N GLU A 44 -3.20 6.43 -0.99
CA GLU A 44 -3.25 5.66 -2.23
C GLU A 44 -4.46 4.71 -2.25
N LEU A 45 -4.99 4.41 -3.43
CA LEU A 45 -6.04 3.42 -3.65
C LEU A 45 -5.46 2.06 -4.03
N TRP A 46 -5.61 1.06 -3.15
CA TRP A 46 -5.03 -0.26 -3.35
C TRP A 46 -6.08 -1.37 -3.43
N CYS A 47 -5.89 -2.28 -4.40
CA CYS A 47 -6.69 -3.49 -4.51
C CYS A 47 -6.34 -4.52 -3.43
N PHE A 48 -7.21 -5.53 -3.24
CA PHE A 48 -7.02 -6.60 -2.26
C PHE A 48 -5.66 -7.30 -2.35
N SER A 49 -5.19 -7.60 -3.57
CA SER A 49 -3.91 -8.28 -3.77
C SER A 49 -2.72 -7.43 -3.30
N CYS A 50 -2.75 -6.10 -3.50
CA CYS A 50 -1.67 -5.24 -3.02
C CYS A 50 -1.68 -5.11 -1.49
N ARG A 51 -2.86 -4.96 -0.88
CA ARG A 51 -2.99 -4.92 0.58
C ARG A 51 -2.52 -6.22 1.25
N SER A 52 -2.77 -7.36 0.62
CA SER A 52 -2.32 -8.65 1.17
C SER A 52 -0.79 -8.85 1.12
N GLN A 53 -0.08 -8.10 0.27
CA GLN A 53 1.33 -8.36 -0.04
C GLN A 53 2.28 -7.27 0.42
N TYR A 54 1.80 -6.03 0.52
CA TYR A 54 2.64 -4.87 0.82
C TYR A 54 2.21 -4.22 2.15
N PRO A 55 3.16 -3.81 3.01
CA PRO A 55 2.83 -3.15 4.26
C PRO A 55 2.10 -1.83 4.03
N HIS A 56 1.00 -1.65 4.76
CA HIS A 56 0.14 -0.48 4.67
C HIS A 56 -0.69 -0.34 5.96
N GLU A 57 -1.26 0.85 6.15
CA GLU A 57 -2.30 1.13 7.14
C GLU A 57 -3.55 1.61 6.40
N GLU A 58 -4.75 1.22 6.85
CA GLU A 58 -5.99 1.75 6.27
C GLU A 58 -6.19 3.22 6.71
N ALA A 59 -6.55 4.08 5.76
CA ALA A 59 -6.67 5.54 5.95
C ALA A 59 -8.04 5.98 6.49
#